data_AF-A0A815JI12-F1
#
_entry.id   AF-A0A815JI12-F1
#
_cell.length_a   1.000
_cell.length_b   1.000
_cell.length_c   1.000
_cell.angle_alpha   90.00
_cell.angle_beta   90.00
_cell.angle_gamma   90.00
#
_symmetry.space_group_name_H-M   'P 1'
#
loop_
_entity.id
_entity.type
_entity.pdbx_description
1 polymer ?
#
loop_
_entity_poly.entity_id
_entity_poly.type
_entity_poly.pdbx_seq_one_letter_code
_entity_poly.pdbx_strand_id
1 'polypeptide(L)'
;KIAFLPFSYVMDKYRFLLFRNEIDRKHELNSKWWGLRIEYGGIMAVTPRNDKKNFDAGAKYHIPSNVPYLRYFIAHILQFQFYRGMCRLQGVTKRLHMCDIYGNKHVGEKFKEMLGMGASKSWSEILENFTGENKLESQAMLDFFQPLYNWLKMENLARGYPVGWM
;
A
#
# COMPACT_ATOMS: atom_id res chain seq x y z
N LYS A 1 -2.73 -5.71 -6.14
CA LYS A 1 -2.47 -5.15 -4.78
C LYS A 1 -1.01 -4.72 -4.60
N ILE A 2 -0.03 -5.58 -4.93
CA ILE A 2 1.41 -5.27 -4.81
C ILE A 2 1.83 -4.06 -5.66
N ALA A 3 1.50 -4.04 -6.95
CA ALA A 3 1.87 -2.94 -7.86
C ALA A 3 1.35 -1.54 -7.46
N PHE A 4 0.36 -1.47 -6.58
CA PHE A 4 -0.21 -0.20 -6.10
C PHE A 4 0.61 0.42 -4.96
N LEU A 5 1.39 -0.38 -4.20
CA LEU A 5 2.13 0.12 -3.05
C LEU A 5 3.12 1.24 -3.41
N PRO A 6 3.98 1.10 -4.45
CA PRO A 6 4.91 2.17 -4.78
C PRO A 6 4.20 3.44 -5.24
N PHE A 7 3.16 3.30 -6.07
CA PHE A 7 2.35 4.43 -6.50
C PHE A 7 1.72 5.17 -5.32
N SER A 8 1.07 4.45 -4.41
CA SER A 8 0.42 5.08 -3.26
C SER A 8 1.39 5.72 -2.27
N TYR A 9 2.59 5.17 -2.12
CA TYR A 9 3.66 5.77 -1.31
C TYR A 9 4.18 7.07 -1.94
N VAL A 10 4.45 7.07 -3.25
CA VAL A 10 4.95 8.25 -3.98
C VAL A 10 3.99 9.44 -3.89
N MET A 11 2.68 9.20 -3.93
CA MET A 11 1.66 10.26 -3.89
C MET A 11 1.82 11.21 -2.70
N ASP A 12 1.83 10.67 -1.47
CA ASP A 12 1.98 11.51 -0.28
C ASP A 12 3.45 11.83 0.02
N LYS A 13 4.42 11.01 -0.40
CA LYS A 13 5.85 11.39 -0.35
C LYS A 13 6.10 12.68 -1.15
N TYR A 14 5.59 12.77 -2.38
CA TYR A 14 5.66 13.96 -3.22
C TYR A 14 5.00 15.17 -2.52
N ARG A 15 3.80 15.00 -1.96
CA ARG A 15 3.10 16.08 -1.24
C ARG A 15 3.84 16.54 0.01
N PHE A 16 4.43 15.62 0.78
CA PHE A 16 5.21 15.98 1.95
C PHE A 16 6.43 16.81 1.59
N LEU A 17 7.17 16.42 0.55
CA LEU A 17 8.29 17.22 0.03
C LEU A 17 7.82 18.61 -0.42
N LEU A 18 6.68 18.68 -1.13
CA LEU A 18 6.09 19.95 -1.56
C LEU A 18 5.68 20.84 -0.38
N PHE A 19 5.04 20.28 0.65
CA PHE A 19 4.58 21.01 1.82
C PHE A 19 5.72 21.44 2.75
N ARG A 20 6.84 20.70 2.74
CA ARG A 20 8.08 21.07 3.46
C ARG A 20 8.96 22.04 2.69
N ASN A 21 8.54 22.49 1.50
CA ASN A 21 9.31 23.35 0.59
C ASN A 21 10.64 22.72 0.14
N GLU A 22 10.70 21.39 0.05
CA GLU A 22 11.83 20.62 -0.50
C GLU A 22 11.72 20.43 -2.03
N ILE A 23 10.70 21.01 -2.66
CA ILE A 23 10.49 21.05 -4.11
C ILE A 23 10.42 22.51 -4.52
N ASP A 24 11.28 22.94 -5.45
CA ASP A 24 11.11 24.26 -6.07
C ASP A 24 9.84 24.28 -6.92
N ARG A 25 8.83 25.02 -6.43
CA ARG A 25 7.53 25.12 -7.09
C ARG A 25 7.59 25.75 -8.48
N LYS A 26 8.64 26.49 -8.81
CA LYS A 26 8.81 27.12 -10.12
C LYS A 26 9.47 26.19 -11.14
N HIS A 27 10.27 25.23 -10.68
CA HIS A 27 11.22 24.52 -11.55
C HIS A 27 11.22 23.00 -11.38
N GLU A 28 10.59 22.44 -10.34
CA GLU A 28 10.76 21.02 -9.98
C GLU A 28 9.46 20.24 -9.70
N LEU A 29 8.28 20.84 -9.86
CA LEU A 29 7.00 20.16 -9.56
C LEU A 29 6.83 18.86 -10.34
N ASN A 30 7.21 18.84 -11.61
CA ASN A 30 7.01 17.69 -12.47
C ASN A 30 8.24 16.76 -12.51
N SER A 31 9.45 17.32 -12.54
CA SER A 31 10.68 16.52 -12.50
C SER A 31 10.81 15.74 -11.19
N LYS A 32 10.47 16.34 -10.04
CA LYS A 32 10.47 15.62 -8.76
C LYS A 32 9.41 14.53 -8.71
N TRP A 33 8.23 14.79 -9.26
CA TRP A 33 7.17 13.79 -9.41
C TRP A 33 7.65 12.57 -10.20
N TRP A 34 8.22 12.79 -11.39
CA TRP A 34 8.73 11.68 -12.21
C TRP A 34 9.94 10.99 -11.61
N GLY A 35 10.84 11.73 -10.95
CA GLY A 35 11.96 11.15 -10.21
C GLY A 35 11.49 10.12 -9.17
N LEU A 36 10.46 10.47 -8.38
CA LEU A 36 9.87 9.54 -7.42
C LEU A 36 9.14 8.37 -8.10
N ARG A 37 8.47 8.61 -9.23
CA ARG A 37 7.78 7.54 -9.99
C ARG A 37 8.76 6.53 -10.57
N ILE A 38 9.95 6.97 -10.98
CA ILE A 38 11.06 6.10 -11.38
C ILE A 38 11.62 5.38 -10.15
N GLU A 39 12.07 6.11 -9.13
CA GLU A 39 12.74 5.56 -7.94
C GLU A 39 11.93 4.45 -7.26
N TYR A 40 10.63 4.65 -7.07
CA TYR A 40 9.79 3.68 -6.36
C TYR A 40 9.03 2.74 -7.31
N GLY A 41 8.63 3.23 -8.48
CA GLY A 41 7.69 2.54 -9.36
C GLY A 41 8.29 1.95 -10.61
N GLY A 42 9.52 2.30 -10.99
CA GLY A 42 10.17 1.79 -12.20
C GLY A 42 9.50 2.21 -13.49
N ILE A 43 8.81 3.35 -13.47
CA ILE A 43 8.07 3.86 -14.62
C ILE A 43 8.48 5.29 -14.95
N MET A 44 8.56 5.57 -16.24
CA MET A 44 8.93 6.87 -16.78
C MET A 44 7.82 7.44 -17.67
N ALA A 45 7.90 8.75 -17.94
CA ALA A 45 7.03 9.38 -18.92
C ALA A 45 7.37 8.87 -20.32
N VAL A 46 6.35 8.53 -21.11
CA VAL A 46 6.52 8.10 -22.52
C VAL A 46 7.00 9.26 -23.41
N THR A 47 6.61 10.49 -23.07
CA THR A 47 7.05 11.71 -23.77
C THR A 47 7.84 12.59 -22.81
N PRO A 48 8.85 13.34 -23.31
CA PRO A 48 9.54 14.34 -22.52
C PRO A 48 8.57 15.30 -21.83
N ARG A 49 8.88 15.64 -20.58
CA ARG A 49 8.09 16.56 -19.77
C ARG A 49 8.87 17.83 -19.49
N ASN A 50 8.13 18.92 -19.28
CA ASN A 50 8.67 20.25 -19.03
C ASN A 50 8.00 20.84 -17.79
N ASP A 51 8.77 21.14 -16.75
CA ASP A 51 8.26 21.70 -15.49
C ASP A 51 7.49 23.02 -15.65
N LYS A 52 7.77 23.82 -16.69
CA LYS A 52 7.03 25.06 -16.97
C LYS A 52 5.66 24.82 -17.60
N LYS A 53 5.44 23.66 -18.23
CA LYS A 53 4.22 23.35 -19.01
C LYS A 53 3.42 22.19 -18.44
N ASN A 54 4.01 21.36 -17.58
CA ASN A 54 3.40 20.13 -17.10
C ASN A 54 3.31 20.11 -15.59
N PHE A 55 2.19 19.60 -15.10
CA PHE A 55 1.97 19.28 -13.70
C PHE A 55 1.20 17.95 -13.62
N ASP A 56 1.90 16.86 -13.93
CA ASP A 56 1.31 15.52 -14.10
C ASP A 56 0.76 14.97 -12.78
N ALA A 57 1.34 15.35 -11.64
CA ALA A 57 0.77 15.06 -10.32
C ALA A 57 -0.66 15.63 -10.20
N GLY A 58 -0.91 16.83 -10.74
CA GLY A 58 -2.22 17.48 -10.77
C GLY A 58 -3.28 16.72 -11.56
N ALA A 59 -2.89 15.84 -12.48
CA ALA A 59 -3.82 14.99 -13.22
C ALA A 59 -4.39 13.83 -12.38
N LYS A 60 -3.88 13.61 -11.15
CA LYS A 60 -4.43 12.62 -10.23
C LYS A 60 -5.36 13.28 -9.21
N TYR A 61 -6.67 13.06 -9.34
CA TYR A 61 -7.77 13.56 -8.48
C TYR A 61 -7.39 13.99 -7.05
N HIS A 62 -6.74 13.11 -6.28
CA HIS A 62 -6.40 13.37 -4.88
C HIS A 62 -5.46 14.56 -4.65
N ILE A 63 -4.65 14.93 -5.65
CA ILE A 63 -3.78 16.11 -5.60
C ILE A 63 -4.62 17.40 -5.64
N PRO A 64 -5.40 17.72 -6.71
CA PRO A 64 -6.21 18.94 -6.75
C PRO A 64 -7.36 18.93 -5.74
N SER A 65 -7.92 17.76 -5.40
CA SER A 65 -8.99 17.66 -4.39
C SER A 65 -8.48 17.64 -2.94
N ASN A 66 -7.17 17.78 -2.73
CA ASN A 66 -6.52 17.81 -1.42
C ASN A 66 -6.91 16.64 -0.48
N VAL A 67 -7.02 15.42 -1.03
CA VAL A 67 -7.36 14.22 -0.26
C VAL A 67 -6.08 13.46 0.11
N PRO A 68 -5.73 13.27 1.41
CA PRO A 68 -4.60 12.44 1.85
C PRO A 68 -4.57 11.06 1.18
N TYR A 69 -3.41 10.64 0.65
CA TYR A 69 -3.28 9.39 -0.11
C TYR A 69 -2.68 8.23 0.72
N LEU A 70 -1.93 8.53 1.78
CA LEU A 70 -1.26 7.57 2.66
C LEU A 70 -2.25 6.57 3.27
N ARG A 71 -3.52 6.98 3.43
CA ARG A 71 -4.63 6.10 3.84
C ARG A 71 -4.73 4.84 2.97
N TYR A 72 -4.47 4.94 1.67
CA TYR A 72 -4.54 3.80 0.76
C TYR A 72 -3.33 2.87 0.92
N PHE A 73 -2.14 3.42 1.15
CA PHE A 73 -0.94 2.62 1.41
C PHE A 73 -1.09 1.81 2.70
N ILE A 74 -1.50 2.47 3.79
CA ILE A 74 -1.74 1.84 5.09
C ILE A 74 -2.87 0.80 4.99
N ALA A 75 -3.99 1.15 4.35
CA ALA A 75 -5.08 0.20 4.14
C ALA A 75 -4.65 -1.02 3.32
N HIS A 76 -3.69 -0.86 2.39
CA HIS A 76 -3.19 -1.98 1.61
C HIS A 76 -2.39 -3.00 2.42
N ILE A 77 -1.79 -2.57 3.53
CA ILE A 77 -1.10 -3.44 4.49
C ILE A 77 -2.11 -3.99 5.50
N LEU A 78 -2.89 -3.11 6.14
CA LEU A 78 -3.87 -3.49 7.17
C LEU A 78 -4.92 -4.49 6.67
N GLN A 79 -5.36 -4.42 5.41
CA GLN A 79 -6.34 -5.38 4.89
C GLN A 79 -5.84 -6.83 5.05
N PHE A 80 -4.54 -7.09 4.92
CA PHE A 80 -3.97 -8.43 5.08
C PHE A 80 -3.77 -8.78 6.55
N GLN A 81 -3.40 -7.83 7.41
CA GLN A 81 -3.34 -8.07 8.86
C GLN A 81 -4.72 -8.40 9.44
N PHE A 82 -5.75 -7.64 9.08
CA PHE A 82 -7.14 -7.91 9.44
C PHE A 82 -7.58 -9.27 8.92
N TYR A 83 -7.31 -9.56 7.65
CA TYR A 83 -7.67 -10.84 7.06
C TYR A 83 -6.97 -12.01 7.75
N ARG A 84 -5.67 -11.90 8.05
CA ARG A 84 -4.92 -12.90 8.85
C ARG A 84 -5.51 -13.08 10.24
N GLY A 85 -5.86 -12.00 10.94
CA GLY A 85 -6.55 -12.06 12.24
C GLY A 85 -7.87 -12.81 12.15
N MET A 86 -8.72 -12.47 11.18
CA MET A 86 -9.99 -13.16 10.95
C MET A 86 -9.82 -14.64 10.60
N CYS A 87 -8.83 -15.00 9.78
CA CYS A 87 -8.53 -16.39 9.44
C CYS A 87 -8.04 -17.18 10.67
N ARG A 88 -7.27 -16.55 11.57
CA ARG A 88 -6.84 -17.18 12.83
C ARG A 88 -8.00 -17.48 13.77
N LEU A 89 -9.03 -16.61 13.82
CA LEU A 89 -10.24 -16.84 14.64
C LEU A 89 -11.01 -18.11 14.23
N GLN A 90 -10.78 -18.64 13.03
CA GLN A 90 -11.35 -19.90 12.56
C GLN A 90 -10.32 -21.03 12.42
N GLY A 91 -9.15 -20.89 13.05
CA GLY A 91 -8.10 -21.91 13.08
C GLY A 91 -7.22 -21.98 11.81
N VAL A 92 -7.42 -21.10 10.83
CA VAL A 92 -6.63 -21.07 9.59
C VAL A 92 -5.37 -20.24 9.80
N THR A 93 -4.22 -20.93 9.87
CA THR A 93 -2.89 -20.30 10.09
C THR A 93 -1.95 -20.43 8.90
N LYS A 94 -2.30 -21.25 7.90
CA LYS A 94 -1.49 -21.51 6.69
C LYS A 94 -2.31 -21.24 5.45
N ARG A 95 -1.62 -21.08 4.30
CA ARG A 95 -2.23 -20.81 2.98
C ARG A 95 -3.27 -19.69 3.06
N LEU A 96 -2.86 -18.52 3.56
CA LEU A 96 -3.76 -17.41 3.84
C LEU A 96 -4.64 -17.03 2.64
N HIS A 97 -4.11 -17.13 1.41
CA HIS A 97 -4.85 -16.89 0.16
C HIS A 97 -6.02 -17.85 -0.12
N MET A 98 -6.13 -18.96 0.62
CA MET A 98 -7.23 -19.94 0.52
C MET A 98 -8.28 -19.77 1.62
N CYS A 99 -8.06 -18.85 2.57
CA CYS A 99 -8.99 -18.66 3.67
C CYS A 99 -10.32 -18.10 3.17
N ASP A 100 -11.43 -18.60 3.67
CA ASP A 100 -12.75 -18.02 3.43
C ASP A 100 -13.41 -17.74 4.76
N ILE A 101 -13.84 -16.49 4.95
CA ILE A 101 -14.51 -16.03 6.19
C ILE A 101 -16.04 -16.01 6.04
N TYR A 102 -16.56 -16.40 4.87
CA TYR A 102 -17.97 -16.43 4.58
C TYR A 102 -18.74 -17.33 5.57
N GLY A 103 -19.90 -16.85 6.03
CA GLY A 103 -20.77 -17.60 6.95
C GLY A 103 -20.26 -17.70 8.40
N ASN A 104 -19.06 -17.22 8.71
CA ASN A 104 -18.51 -17.32 10.06
C ASN A 104 -19.02 -16.20 10.97
N LYS A 105 -20.05 -16.50 11.78
CA LYS A 105 -20.67 -15.53 12.71
C LYS A 105 -19.70 -15.03 13.78
N HIS A 106 -18.82 -15.89 14.29
CA HIS A 106 -17.86 -15.50 15.33
C HIS A 106 -16.86 -14.45 14.81
N VAL A 107 -16.34 -14.65 13.59
CA VAL A 107 -15.49 -13.66 12.90
C VAL A 107 -16.25 -12.35 12.69
N GLY A 108 -17.51 -12.45 12.24
CA GLY A 108 -18.38 -11.28 12.03
C GLY A 108 -18.63 -10.48 13.30
N GLU A 109 -18.87 -11.13 14.43
CA GLU A 109 -19.03 -10.51 15.75
C GLU A 109 -17.76 -9.75 16.17
N LYS A 110 -16.59 -10.39 16.07
CA LYS A 110 -15.30 -9.75 16.38
C LYS A 110 -15.00 -8.56 15.46
N PHE A 111 -15.32 -8.68 14.18
CA PHE A 111 -15.16 -7.58 13.23
C PHE A 111 -16.12 -6.42 13.53
N LYS A 112 -17.37 -6.72 13.90
CA LYS A 112 -18.36 -5.72 14.33
C LYS A 112 -17.93 -4.99 15.61
N GLU A 113 -17.40 -5.71 16.61
CA GLU A 113 -16.82 -5.12 17.82
C GLU A 113 -15.70 -4.13 17.45
N MET A 114 -14.79 -4.53 16.57
CA MET A 114 -13.70 -3.68 16.08
C MET A 114 -14.22 -2.40 15.40
N LEU A 115 -15.17 -2.54 14.46
CA LEU A 115 -15.77 -1.40 13.78
C LEU A 115 -16.54 -0.47 14.72
N GLY A 116 -17.22 -1.04 15.72
CA GLY A 116 -18.03 -0.31 16.70
C GLY A 116 -17.22 0.59 17.62
N MET A 117 -15.91 0.33 17.79
CA MET A 117 -15.03 1.19 18.59
C MET A 117 -14.75 2.55 17.93
N GLY A 118 -14.86 2.66 16.60
CA GLY A 118 -14.59 3.91 15.88
C GLY A 118 -13.23 4.53 16.25
N ALA A 119 -13.24 5.78 16.69
CA ALA A 119 -12.04 6.51 17.14
C ALA A 119 -11.97 6.67 18.68
N SER A 120 -12.67 5.82 19.44
CA SER A 120 -12.72 5.91 20.91
C SER A 120 -11.43 5.47 21.62
N LYS A 121 -10.58 4.71 20.93
CA LYS A 121 -9.30 4.17 21.43
C LYS A 121 -8.20 4.39 20.40
N SER A 122 -6.95 4.19 20.82
CA SER A 122 -5.83 4.24 19.88
C SER A 122 -5.96 3.14 18.82
N TRP A 123 -5.56 3.43 17.59
CA TRP A 123 -5.64 2.44 16.49
C TRP A 123 -4.82 1.18 16.77
N SER A 124 -3.72 1.32 17.53
CA SER A 124 -2.82 0.23 17.91
C SER A 124 -3.50 -0.72 18.89
N GLU A 125 -4.21 -0.18 19.89
CA GLU A 125 -5.02 -0.98 20.83
C GLU A 125 -6.20 -1.67 20.13
N ILE A 126 -6.87 -0.97 19.20
CA ILE A 126 -7.96 -1.57 18.41
C ILE A 126 -7.43 -2.72 17.55
N LEU A 127 -6.27 -2.55 16.92
CA LEU A 127 -5.61 -3.58 16.11
C LEU A 127 -5.22 -4.79 16.97
N GLU A 128 -4.67 -4.55 18.17
CA GLU A 128 -4.25 -5.60 19.09
C GLU A 128 -5.42 -6.46 19.55
N ASN A 129 -6.50 -5.80 19.98
CA ASN A 129 -7.72 -6.48 20.42
C ASN A 129 -8.37 -7.33 19.31
N PHE A 130 -8.21 -6.92 18.05
CA PHE A 130 -8.83 -7.61 16.91
C PHE A 130 -7.94 -8.70 16.29
N THR A 131 -6.63 -8.47 16.20
CA THR A 131 -5.70 -9.33 15.44
C THR A 131 -4.63 -10.02 16.28
N GLY A 132 -4.44 -9.56 17.52
CA GLY A 132 -3.29 -9.91 18.37
C GLY A 132 -2.00 -9.19 18.01
N GLU A 133 -2.03 -8.23 17.07
CA GLU A 133 -0.87 -7.46 16.61
C GLU A 133 -1.12 -5.97 16.89
N ASN A 134 -0.12 -5.21 17.32
CA ASN A 134 -0.30 -3.79 17.68
C ASN A 134 0.50 -2.81 16.83
N LYS A 135 1.15 -3.33 15.78
CA LYS A 135 1.95 -2.57 14.82
C LYS A 135 1.46 -2.82 13.41
N LEU A 136 1.70 -1.82 12.55
CA LEU A 136 1.53 -1.97 11.11
C LEU A 136 2.65 -2.87 10.57
N GLU A 137 2.29 -4.06 10.10
CA GLU A 137 3.25 -5.07 9.61
C GLU A 137 2.85 -5.61 8.24
N SER A 138 3.85 -5.78 7.36
CA SER A 138 3.65 -6.31 6.01
C SER A 138 3.63 -7.84 5.95
N GLN A 139 3.97 -8.54 7.04
CA GLN A 139 4.15 -10.00 7.03
C GLN A 139 2.90 -10.74 6.53
N ALA A 140 1.71 -10.33 6.95
CA ALA A 140 0.46 -10.94 6.49
C ALA A 140 0.27 -10.84 4.96
N MET A 141 0.69 -9.72 4.36
CA MET A 141 0.64 -9.54 2.91
C MET A 141 1.68 -10.42 2.20
N LEU A 142 2.88 -10.55 2.76
CA LEU A 142 3.92 -11.44 2.24
C LEU A 142 3.47 -12.91 2.30
N ASP A 143 2.93 -13.35 3.45
CA ASP A 143 2.40 -14.71 3.64
C ASP A 143 1.30 -15.04 2.62
N PHE A 144 0.42 -14.07 2.32
CA PHE A 144 -0.63 -14.22 1.32
C PHE A 144 -0.06 -14.45 -0.08
N PHE A 145 0.91 -13.64 -0.51
CA PHE A 145 1.50 -13.70 -1.85
C PHE A 145 2.70 -14.65 -1.98
N GLN A 146 3.10 -15.35 -0.92
CA GLN A 146 4.29 -16.20 -0.91
C GLN A 146 4.36 -17.21 -2.07
N PRO A 147 3.27 -17.92 -2.46
CA PRO A 147 3.33 -18.84 -3.59
C PRO A 147 3.64 -18.14 -4.90
N LEU A 148 3.02 -16.98 -5.15
CA LEU A 148 3.26 -16.18 -6.34
C LEU A 148 4.68 -15.61 -6.35
N TYR A 149 5.17 -15.13 -5.22
CA TYR A 149 6.54 -14.62 -5.09
C TYR A 149 7.57 -15.71 -5.42
N ASN A 150 7.39 -16.91 -4.88
CA ASN A 150 8.27 -18.05 -5.17
C ASN A 150 8.27 -18.40 -6.66
N TRP A 151 7.08 -18.45 -7.28
CA TRP A 151 6.95 -18.72 -8.70
C TRP A 151 7.64 -17.64 -9.57
N LEU A 152 7.37 -16.36 -9.30
CA LEU A 152 7.99 -15.24 -10.03
C LEU A 152 9.52 -15.26 -9.92
N LYS A 153 10.07 -15.60 -8.76
CA LYS A 153 11.52 -15.70 -8.56
C LYS A 153 12.13 -16.80 -9.43
N MET A 154 11.49 -17.96 -9.52
CA MET A 154 11.94 -19.06 -10.37
C MET A 154 11.83 -18.71 -11.86
N GLU A 155 10.70 -18.16 -12.28
CA GLU A 155 10.47 -17.80 -13.69
C GLU A 155 11.44 -16.72 -14.16
N ASN A 156 11.64 -15.65 -13.37
CA ASN A 156 12.59 -14.59 -13.71
C ASN A 156 14.01 -15.13 -13.85
N LEU A 157 14.43 -16.04 -12.95
CA LEU A 157 15.74 -16.69 -13.04
C LEU A 157 15.85 -17.57 -14.29
N ALA A 158 14.85 -18.41 -14.56
CA ALA A 158 14.84 -19.31 -15.72
C ALA A 158 14.87 -18.55 -17.05
N ARG A 159 14.26 -17.37 -17.11
CA ARG A 159 14.23 -16.49 -18.29
C ARG A 159 15.42 -15.52 -18.38
N GLY A 160 16.23 -15.43 -17.33
CA GLY A 160 17.32 -14.44 -17.25
C GLY A 160 16.82 -12.99 -17.19
N TYR A 161 15.62 -12.75 -16.68
CA TYR A 161 15.09 -11.39 -16.55
C TYR A 161 15.74 -10.66 -15.37
N PRO A 162 16.33 -9.48 -15.59
CA PRO A 162 16.88 -8.69 -14.51
C PRO A 162 15.76 -8.18 -13.58
N VAL A 163 16.04 -8.12 -12.29
CA VAL A 163 15.11 -7.58 -11.28
C VAL A 163 15.49 -6.14 -10.95
N GLY A 164 14.54 -5.23 -11.14
CA GLY A 164 14.74 -3.80 -10.95
C GLY A 164 14.85 -3.05 -12.27
N TRP A 165 15.24 -1.79 -12.19
CA TRP A 165 15.45 -0.88 -13.31
C TRP A 165 16.72 -0.06 -13.06
N MET A 166 17.34 0.38 -14.15
CA MET A 166 18.46 1.34 -14.13
C MET A 166 17.94 2.76 -14.14
#